data_AF-A0A0N8KB05-F1
#
_entry.id   AF-A0A0N8KB05-F1
#
_cell.length_a   1.000
_cell.length_b   1.000
_cell.length_c   1.000
_cell.angle_alpha   90.00
_cell.angle_beta   90.00
_cell.angle_gamma   90.00
#
_symmetry.space_group_name_H-M   'P 1'
#
loop_
_entity.id
_entity.type
_entity.pdbx_description
1 polymer ?
#
loop_
_entity_poly.entity_id
_entity_poly.type
_entity_poly.pdbx_seq_one_letter_code
_entity_poly.pdbx_strand_id
1 'polypeptide(L)'
;MDSRIRVASPLVILHGDEMAQVAFEQILQKFVTARLDIQLEEIDLSAEHRLLTNGKAVTEAIEALRRYGVGVKNAGMTVNRQQLDELLRKHPEVDASNLNPLATKSPNGAIRKGISGNITREDIQFRNLKISRPDWIGRDIEVDTMEHGGIKDSFNQLSLATGVVKLMFVGSSGDPVELHRREICKGDPWLLATNDIEDVKAWAHRFFQRAIDEKRDVYLGLKDTVIPGYDGAMRSVIEDIYENDYRQKIRDLGLNYYYELIDAQAARIVSNPPDRALWGVPDNTTGRKLFKLVNQLRKLGIPSRGAHVSISRMSAGGGDQYGSFNMPAQEDGILKVIVDGDEKHARRVRKGDPMLLMSNDREAIKDWVMQVFRDASRKDKEVYFGLKREYMEYDEVYSDVITEVRRDLAREHTPPPSFMIMRPSSQLKKMITDPPRNALYPSQNLDGDIFSDISAALGGSLATASSIIESKDGTMLFEAPHGTAHDLYLKYLESDGREAHFNPSALIFALANALETLGEREGNAPLSEYAVNLKAALTDTVDRGIVTADLKGKTVDPGSEQVVDMGGFLNAVEDSLLKG
;
A
#
# COMPACT_ATOMS: atom_id res chain seq x y z
N MET A 1 -39.01 6.46 23.22
CA MET A 1 -38.69 5.52 22.12
C MET A 1 -37.27 5.83 21.72
N ASP A 2 -36.41 4.82 21.60
CA ASP A 2 -35.04 5.01 21.13
C ASP A 2 -35.07 5.60 19.72
N SER A 3 -34.48 6.78 19.52
CA SER A 3 -34.47 7.51 18.25
C SER A 3 -33.30 7.07 17.34
N ARG A 4 -32.48 6.11 17.79
CA ARG A 4 -31.34 5.60 17.02
C ARG A 4 -31.79 4.72 15.85
N ILE A 5 -31.02 4.75 14.77
CA ILE A 5 -31.25 3.92 13.58
C ILE A 5 -30.87 2.48 13.94
N ARG A 6 -31.80 1.54 13.78
CA ARG A 6 -31.51 0.11 14.01
C ARG A 6 -30.69 -0.45 12.86
N VAL A 7 -29.66 -1.21 13.19
CA VAL A 7 -28.80 -1.93 12.25
C VAL A 7 -28.81 -3.40 12.62
N ALA A 8 -29.13 -4.28 11.66
CA ALA A 8 -29.35 -5.70 11.94
C ALA A 8 -28.04 -6.49 12.04
N SER A 9 -27.08 -6.17 11.18
CA SER A 9 -25.80 -6.87 11.07
C SER A 9 -24.77 -6.23 11.99
N PRO A 10 -23.91 -7.04 12.65
CA PRO A 10 -22.79 -6.51 13.40
C PRO A 10 -21.77 -5.81 12.51
N LEU A 11 -21.11 -4.79 13.06
CA LEU A 11 -19.95 -4.15 12.45
C LEU A 11 -18.68 -4.56 13.19
N VAL A 12 -17.69 -5.10 12.48
CA VAL A 12 -16.39 -5.43 13.07
C VAL A 12 -15.57 -4.15 13.23
N ILE A 13 -15.08 -3.90 14.44
CA ILE A 13 -14.26 -2.75 14.78
C ILE A 13 -12.87 -3.26 15.15
N LEU A 14 -11.88 -2.95 14.32
CA LEU A 14 -10.49 -3.31 14.57
C LEU A 14 -9.75 -2.09 15.11
N HIS A 15 -9.54 -2.08 16.43
CA HIS A 15 -8.82 -1.01 17.14
C HIS A 15 -7.33 -1.03 16.81
N GLY A 16 -6.67 0.08 17.12
CA GLY A 16 -5.27 0.32 16.77
C GLY A 16 -4.52 0.99 17.91
N ASP A 17 -3.57 1.85 17.56
CA ASP A 17 -2.66 2.47 18.52
C ASP A 17 -2.68 4.01 18.45
N GLU A 18 -2.20 4.64 19.52
CA GLU A 18 -1.80 6.06 19.60
C GLU A 18 -2.90 7.08 19.23
N MET A 19 -2.53 8.20 18.59
CA MET A 19 -3.45 9.31 18.32
C MET A 19 -4.60 8.89 17.40
N ALA A 20 -4.34 7.97 16.47
CA ALA A 20 -5.37 7.40 15.62
C ALA A 20 -6.44 6.66 16.44
N GLN A 21 -6.06 5.94 17.50
CA GLN A 21 -7.01 5.28 18.42
C GLN A 21 -7.84 6.28 19.22
N VAL A 22 -7.22 7.33 19.76
CA VAL A 22 -7.95 8.41 20.45
C VAL A 22 -9.00 9.05 19.52
N ALA A 23 -8.63 9.29 18.26
CA ALA A 23 -9.56 9.79 17.25
C ALA A 23 -10.70 8.80 16.97
N PHE A 24 -10.36 7.52 16.81
CA PHE A 24 -11.31 6.48 16.43
C PHE A 24 -12.39 6.27 17.49
N GLU A 25 -12.03 6.25 18.78
CA GLU A 25 -13.00 6.16 19.88
C GLU A 25 -13.99 7.34 19.88
N GLN A 26 -13.52 8.56 19.67
CA GLN A 26 -14.38 9.74 19.59
C GLN A 26 -15.30 9.70 18.37
N ILE A 27 -14.81 9.21 17.22
CA ILE A 27 -15.60 9.01 16.00
C ILE A 27 -16.70 7.97 16.24
N LEU A 28 -16.37 6.82 16.83
CA LEU A 28 -17.33 5.76 17.16
C LEU A 28 -18.40 6.28 18.13
N GLN A 29 -18.00 7.02 19.15
CA GLN A 29 -18.93 7.59 20.11
C GLN A 29 -19.92 8.57 19.43
N LYS A 30 -19.41 9.53 18.65
CA LYS A 30 -20.22 10.60 18.03
C LYS A 30 -21.09 10.11 16.89
N PHE A 31 -20.53 9.28 16.01
CA PHE A 31 -21.14 8.93 14.73
C PHE A 31 -21.67 7.49 14.66
N VAL A 32 -21.44 6.66 15.67
CA VAL A 32 -21.97 5.30 15.73
C VAL A 32 -22.87 5.14 16.95
N THR A 33 -22.32 5.03 18.16
CA THR A 33 -23.10 4.60 19.33
C THR A 33 -24.14 5.63 19.77
N ALA A 34 -23.89 6.93 19.53
CA ALA A 34 -24.88 7.99 19.77
C ALA A 34 -26.04 8.01 18.76
N ARG A 35 -25.87 7.43 17.56
CA ARG A 35 -26.81 7.56 16.44
C ARG A 35 -27.46 6.24 16.02
N LEU A 36 -26.81 5.13 16.30
CA LEU A 36 -27.15 3.81 15.80
C LEU A 36 -27.36 2.84 16.96
N ASP A 37 -28.36 1.97 16.82
CA ASP A 37 -28.55 0.77 17.60
C ASP A 37 -27.95 -0.39 16.80
N ILE A 38 -26.64 -0.60 16.99
CA ILE A 38 -25.80 -1.53 16.21
C ILE A 38 -24.93 -2.37 17.16
N GLN A 39 -24.74 -3.64 16.84
CA GLN A 39 -23.78 -4.49 17.52
C GLN A 39 -22.37 -4.24 16.98
N LEU A 40 -21.42 -3.92 17.85
CA LEU A 40 -20.00 -3.82 17.49
C LEU A 40 -19.27 -5.08 17.95
N GLU A 41 -18.54 -5.70 17.02
CA GLU A 41 -17.59 -6.78 17.33
C GLU A 41 -16.19 -6.15 17.41
N GLU A 42 -15.76 -5.82 18.63
CA GLU A 42 -14.54 -5.04 18.89
C GLU A 42 -13.34 -5.96 19.13
N ILE A 43 -12.26 -5.72 18.37
CA ILE A 43 -11.02 -6.49 18.47
C ILE A 43 -9.85 -5.52 18.63
N ASP A 44 -9.09 -5.70 19.70
CA ASP A 44 -7.90 -4.92 20.00
C ASP A 44 -6.71 -5.44 19.18
N LEU A 45 -6.20 -4.63 18.24
CA LEU A 45 -4.98 -4.94 17.49
C LEU A 45 -3.80 -4.06 17.90
N SER A 46 -3.86 -3.44 19.08
CA SER A 46 -2.74 -2.70 19.64
C SER A 46 -1.49 -3.57 19.69
N ALA A 47 -0.32 -2.94 19.61
CA ALA A 47 0.96 -3.63 19.71
C ALA A 47 1.08 -4.46 20.99
N GLU A 48 0.61 -3.91 22.11
CA GLU A 48 0.61 -4.58 23.41
C GLU A 48 -0.31 -5.82 23.40
N HIS A 49 -1.55 -5.71 22.90
CA HIS A 49 -2.47 -6.83 22.87
C HIS A 49 -2.02 -7.95 21.92
N ARG A 50 -1.48 -7.60 20.75
CA ARG A 50 -0.88 -8.59 19.83
C ARG A 50 0.30 -9.32 20.45
N LEU A 51 1.13 -8.62 21.23
CA LEU A 51 2.24 -9.23 21.95
C LEU A 51 1.73 -10.22 22.99
N LEU A 52 0.79 -9.80 23.84
CA LEU A 52 0.22 -10.61 24.93
C LEU A 52 -0.53 -11.84 24.43
N THR A 53 -1.18 -11.73 23.27
CA THR A 53 -1.91 -12.84 22.64
C THR A 53 -1.05 -13.68 21.70
N ASN A 54 0.26 -13.38 21.61
CA ASN A 54 1.19 -13.98 20.65
C ASN A 54 0.66 -14.02 19.21
N GLY A 55 -0.03 -12.95 18.80
CA GLY A 55 -0.63 -12.79 17.47
C GLY A 55 -2.03 -13.37 17.29
N LYS A 56 -2.64 -14.02 18.29
CA LYS A 56 -3.99 -14.58 18.19
C LYS A 56 -5.07 -13.53 17.86
N ALA A 57 -4.91 -12.31 18.35
CA ALA A 57 -5.82 -11.20 18.02
C ALA A 57 -5.94 -10.95 16.50
N VAL A 58 -4.86 -11.19 15.74
CA VAL A 58 -4.88 -11.04 14.27
C VAL A 58 -5.72 -12.13 13.61
N THR A 59 -5.63 -13.37 14.10
CA THR A 59 -6.46 -14.47 13.61
C THR A 59 -7.94 -14.28 13.97
N GLU A 60 -8.22 -13.80 15.17
CA GLU A 60 -9.58 -13.47 15.62
C GLU A 60 -10.19 -12.35 14.76
N ALA A 61 -9.41 -11.34 14.40
CA ALA A 61 -9.84 -10.29 13.47
C ALA A 61 -10.23 -10.85 12.08
N ILE A 62 -9.43 -11.77 11.53
CA ILE A 62 -9.72 -12.41 10.25
C ILE A 62 -11.00 -13.25 10.34
N GLU A 63 -11.17 -14.01 11.41
CA GLU A 63 -12.37 -14.83 11.64
C GLU A 63 -13.63 -13.98 11.80
N ALA A 64 -13.56 -12.89 12.56
CA ALA A 64 -14.67 -11.96 12.73
C ALA A 64 -15.05 -11.30 11.41
N LEU A 65 -14.07 -10.81 10.63
CA LEU A 65 -14.33 -10.23 9.30
C LEU A 65 -15.00 -11.23 8.36
N ARG A 66 -14.52 -12.48 8.30
CA ARG A 66 -15.14 -13.54 7.49
C ARG A 66 -16.55 -13.91 7.97
N ARG A 67 -16.81 -13.83 9.28
CA ARG A 67 -18.11 -14.16 9.86
C ARG A 67 -19.15 -13.06 9.63
N TYR A 68 -18.79 -11.81 9.86
CA TYR A 68 -19.72 -10.67 9.86
C TYR A 68 -19.69 -9.86 8.56
N GLY A 69 -18.65 -10.03 7.73
CA GLY A 69 -18.59 -9.56 6.35
C GLY A 69 -18.27 -8.09 6.15
N VAL A 70 -18.41 -7.22 7.16
CA VAL A 70 -18.07 -5.79 7.08
C VAL A 70 -17.31 -5.35 8.32
N GLY A 71 -16.17 -4.67 8.13
CA GLY A 71 -15.42 -4.09 9.23
C GLY A 71 -14.76 -2.76 8.91
N VAL A 72 -14.45 -2.01 9.96
CA VAL A 72 -13.66 -0.78 9.94
C VAL A 72 -12.39 -1.01 10.74
N LYS A 73 -11.26 -0.58 10.20
CA LYS A 73 -9.96 -0.74 10.83
C LYS A 73 -9.23 0.58 11.01
N ASN A 74 -8.69 0.73 12.22
CA ASN A 74 -7.80 1.80 12.59
C ASN A 74 -6.32 1.50 12.27
N ALA A 75 -5.46 2.51 12.32
CA ALA A 75 -4.01 2.37 12.16
C ALA A 75 -3.40 1.63 13.36
N GLY A 76 -2.54 0.65 13.07
CA GLY A 76 -1.82 -0.11 14.10
C GLY A 76 -0.31 0.03 13.94
N MET A 77 0.41 0.02 15.07
CA MET A 77 1.85 0.24 15.14
C MET A 77 2.64 -0.99 14.66
N THR A 78 3.73 -0.76 13.92
CA THR A 78 4.77 -1.78 13.74
C THR A 78 5.79 -1.62 14.84
N VAL A 79 6.00 -2.66 15.64
CA VAL A 79 6.89 -2.58 16.82
C VAL A 79 8.33 -2.62 16.33
N ASN A 80 9.07 -1.52 16.54
CA ASN A 80 10.51 -1.51 16.31
C ASN A 80 11.26 -2.20 17.47
N ARG A 81 12.58 -2.41 17.33
CA ARG A 81 13.36 -3.14 18.34
C ARG A 81 13.32 -2.47 19.73
N GLN A 82 13.43 -1.14 19.79
CA GLN A 82 13.39 -0.41 21.06
C GLN A 82 12.02 -0.53 21.74
N GLN A 83 10.95 -0.39 20.97
CA GLN A 83 9.58 -0.56 21.46
C GLN A 83 9.31 -1.99 21.90
N LEU A 84 9.85 -2.98 21.20
CA LEU A 84 9.74 -4.38 21.58
C LEU A 84 10.45 -4.64 22.91
N ASP A 85 11.67 -4.13 23.08
CA ASP A 85 12.43 -4.26 24.33
C ASP A 85 11.67 -3.59 25.50
N GLU A 86 11.03 -2.44 25.26
CA GLU A 86 10.19 -1.77 26.26
C GLU A 86 8.95 -2.59 26.62
N LEU A 87 8.21 -3.11 25.63
CA LEU A 87 7.04 -3.95 25.86
C LEU A 87 7.39 -5.24 26.60
N LEU A 88 8.49 -5.90 26.23
CA LEU A 88 8.97 -7.11 26.91
C LEU A 88 9.41 -6.82 28.36
N ARG A 89 9.95 -5.64 28.63
CA ARG A 89 10.26 -5.19 30.00
C ARG A 89 8.99 -4.93 30.81
N LYS A 90 7.95 -4.40 30.18
CA LYS A 90 6.62 -4.18 30.79
C LYS A 90 5.91 -5.51 31.08
N HIS A 91 6.13 -6.51 30.23
CA HIS A 91 5.49 -7.83 30.28
C HIS A 91 6.52 -8.97 30.40
N PRO A 92 7.16 -9.14 31.57
CA PRO A 92 8.19 -10.17 31.79
C PRO A 92 7.67 -11.61 31.66
N GLU A 93 6.35 -11.80 31.67
CA GLU A 93 5.67 -13.08 31.42
C GLU A 93 5.73 -13.55 29.96
N VAL A 94 6.05 -12.65 29.01
CA VAL A 94 6.09 -12.97 27.58
C VAL A 94 7.41 -13.67 27.24
N ASP A 95 7.31 -14.88 26.69
CA ASP A 95 8.47 -15.63 26.19
C ASP A 95 8.93 -15.07 24.83
N ALA A 96 9.94 -14.18 24.88
CA ALA A 96 10.53 -13.58 23.69
C ALA A 96 11.15 -14.60 22.71
N SER A 97 11.51 -15.80 23.18
CA SER A 97 12.12 -16.83 22.32
C SER A 97 11.11 -17.56 21.43
N ASN A 98 9.81 -17.44 21.75
CA ASN A 98 8.72 -18.13 21.05
C ASN A 98 7.62 -17.16 20.57
N LEU A 99 8.03 -15.95 20.13
CA LEU A 99 7.11 -14.98 19.56
C LEU A 99 6.77 -15.32 18.10
N ASN A 100 5.47 -15.42 17.83
CA ASN A 100 4.94 -15.48 16.48
C ASN A 100 5.23 -14.14 15.76
N PRO A 101 5.58 -14.15 14.46
CA PRO A 101 5.73 -12.92 13.69
C PRO A 101 4.51 -11.97 13.74
N LEU A 102 3.29 -12.50 13.90
CA LEU A 102 2.06 -11.71 14.03
C LEU A 102 1.98 -10.91 15.35
N ALA A 103 2.77 -11.28 16.36
CA ALA A 103 2.82 -10.57 17.63
C ALA A 103 3.52 -9.20 17.51
N THR A 104 4.46 -9.06 16.57
CA THR A 104 5.34 -7.88 16.49
C THR A 104 5.24 -7.12 15.16
N LYS A 105 4.97 -7.83 14.04
CA LYS A 105 4.81 -7.19 12.72
C LYS A 105 3.44 -6.54 12.57
N SER A 106 3.34 -5.54 11.69
CA SER A 106 2.05 -4.91 11.36
C SER A 106 0.98 -5.95 11.00
N PRO A 107 -0.23 -5.85 11.56
CA PRO A 107 -1.32 -6.79 11.26
C PRO A 107 -1.94 -6.55 9.88
N ASN A 108 -1.65 -5.42 9.22
CA ASN A 108 -2.29 -5.01 7.96
C ASN A 108 -2.14 -6.05 6.86
N GLY A 109 -0.91 -6.50 6.59
CA GLY A 109 -0.64 -7.48 5.54
C GLY A 109 -1.29 -8.83 5.83
N ALA A 110 -1.27 -9.26 7.10
CA ALA A 110 -1.86 -10.52 7.53
C ALA A 110 -3.38 -10.52 7.41
N ILE A 111 -4.06 -9.45 7.81
CA ILE A 111 -5.53 -9.34 7.73
C ILE A 111 -5.98 -9.30 6.27
N ARG A 112 -5.37 -8.45 5.44
CA ARG A 112 -5.71 -8.32 4.01
C ARG A 112 -5.52 -9.63 3.25
N LYS A 113 -4.42 -10.34 3.53
CA LYS A 113 -4.18 -11.70 3.02
C LYS A 113 -5.17 -12.71 3.60
N GLY A 114 -5.49 -12.59 4.88
CA GLY A 114 -6.41 -13.48 5.59
C GLY A 114 -7.82 -13.43 5.04
N ILE A 115 -8.30 -12.26 4.64
CA ILE A 115 -9.61 -12.15 3.96
C ILE A 115 -9.50 -12.38 2.44
N SER A 116 -8.30 -12.46 1.86
CA SER A 116 -8.07 -12.59 0.41
C SER A 116 -8.67 -11.44 -0.40
N GLY A 117 -8.53 -10.20 0.08
CA GLY A 117 -9.13 -9.02 -0.56
C GLY A 117 -8.17 -8.21 -1.42
N ASN A 118 -8.69 -7.63 -2.51
CA ASN A 118 -8.00 -6.62 -3.32
C ASN A 118 -8.25 -5.23 -2.75
N ILE A 119 -7.35 -4.29 -3.03
CA ILE A 119 -7.32 -2.99 -2.36
C ILE A 119 -7.63 -1.89 -3.36
N THR A 120 -8.65 -1.10 -3.11
CA THR A 120 -8.98 0.09 -3.89
C THR A 120 -8.73 1.33 -3.04
N ARG A 121 -7.90 2.25 -3.55
CA ARG A 121 -7.63 3.55 -2.94
C ARG A 121 -8.15 4.66 -3.83
N GLU A 122 -8.89 5.60 -3.25
CA GLU A 122 -9.50 6.73 -3.97
C GLU A 122 -9.38 8.02 -3.15
N ASP A 123 -9.21 9.16 -3.83
CA ASP A 123 -9.28 10.45 -3.16
C ASP A 123 -10.69 10.71 -2.60
N ILE A 124 -10.77 11.26 -1.39
CA ILE A 124 -12.00 11.86 -0.87
C ILE A 124 -12.26 13.15 -1.67
N GLN A 125 -13.51 13.33 -2.12
CA GLN A 125 -13.89 14.40 -3.04
C GLN A 125 -14.10 15.75 -2.35
N PHE A 126 -13.06 16.27 -1.69
CA PHE A 126 -13.07 17.64 -1.19
C PHE A 126 -13.09 18.63 -2.36
N ARG A 127 -14.02 19.60 -2.34
CA ARG A 127 -14.20 20.57 -3.44
C ARG A 127 -13.35 21.83 -3.25
N ASN A 128 -13.00 22.14 -2.00
CA ASN A 128 -12.20 23.32 -1.64
C ASN A 128 -10.70 23.02 -1.43
N LEU A 129 -10.18 21.83 -1.69
CA LEU A 129 -8.73 21.58 -1.54
C LEU A 129 -7.96 21.85 -2.84
N LYS A 130 -6.92 22.70 -2.76
CA LYS A 130 -5.91 22.85 -3.80
C LYS A 130 -5.02 21.63 -3.82
N ILE A 131 -4.83 21.11 -5.01
CA ILE A 131 -3.89 20.03 -5.28
C ILE A 131 -2.48 20.60 -5.22
N SER A 132 -1.59 19.88 -4.52
CA SER A 132 -0.18 20.26 -4.47
C SER A 132 0.42 20.24 -5.87
N ARG A 133 1.08 21.34 -6.25
CA ARG A 133 1.85 21.46 -7.51
C ARG A 133 3.29 21.82 -7.16
N PRO A 134 4.07 20.83 -6.71
CA PRO A 134 5.47 21.06 -6.42
C PRO A 134 6.18 21.51 -7.68
N ASP A 135 7.03 22.52 -7.55
CA ASP A 135 7.83 22.98 -8.68
C ASP A 135 8.86 21.91 -9.04
N TRP A 136 8.72 21.36 -10.23
CA TRP A 136 9.52 20.27 -10.75
C TRP A 136 10.38 20.68 -11.94
N ILE A 137 10.04 21.78 -12.61
CA ILE A 137 10.69 22.17 -13.87
C ILE A 137 12.11 22.61 -13.56
N GLY A 138 13.09 22.02 -14.25
CA GLY A 138 14.50 22.36 -14.06
C GLY A 138 15.16 21.82 -12.79
N ARG A 139 14.43 21.05 -11.96
CA ARG A 139 15.03 20.36 -10.80
C ARG A 139 16.17 19.45 -11.23
N ASP A 140 17.24 19.43 -10.46
CA ASP A 140 18.39 18.58 -10.71
C ASP A 140 18.25 17.27 -9.94
N ILE A 141 17.23 16.48 -10.30
CA ILE A 141 16.98 15.16 -9.71
C ILE A 141 17.20 14.10 -10.77
N GLU A 142 17.87 13.01 -10.42
CA GLU A 142 17.99 11.84 -11.28
C GLU A 142 17.72 10.55 -10.49
N VAL A 143 17.12 9.57 -11.17
CA VAL A 143 16.92 8.23 -10.63
C VAL A 143 18.02 7.32 -11.17
N ASP A 144 18.75 6.66 -10.28
CA ASP A 144 19.77 5.66 -10.60
C ASP A 144 19.25 4.26 -10.23
N THR A 145 19.47 3.28 -11.10
CA THR A 145 18.93 1.93 -10.97
C THR A 145 19.87 0.92 -11.61
N MET A 146 19.80 -0.35 -11.18
CA MET A 146 20.61 -1.39 -11.80
C MET A 146 20.20 -1.62 -13.26
N GLU A 147 21.17 -1.96 -14.11
CA GLU A 147 20.91 -2.21 -15.53
C GLU A 147 20.32 -3.61 -15.78
N HIS A 148 20.84 -4.59 -15.05
CA HIS A 148 20.59 -6.02 -15.18
C HIS A 148 20.04 -6.62 -13.88
N GLY A 149 19.54 -7.85 -13.97
CA GLY A 149 18.98 -8.60 -12.85
C GLY A 149 17.50 -8.30 -12.64
N GLY A 150 17.03 -8.51 -11.42
CA GLY A 150 15.69 -8.14 -11.03
C GLY A 150 14.59 -9.00 -11.67
N ILE A 151 13.38 -8.47 -11.59
CA ILE A 151 12.20 -9.06 -12.26
C ILE A 151 12.30 -8.89 -13.77
N LYS A 152 12.94 -7.82 -14.26
CA LYS A 152 13.06 -7.54 -15.70
C LYS A 152 13.79 -8.66 -16.46
N ASP A 153 14.85 -9.22 -15.88
CA ASP A 153 15.66 -10.28 -16.48
C ASP A 153 15.35 -11.65 -15.84
N SER A 154 14.15 -11.78 -15.25
CA SER A 154 13.68 -13.03 -14.65
C SER A 154 13.23 -14.04 -15.70
N PHE A 155 13.37 -15.33 -15.36
CA PHE A 155 12.68 -16.37 -16.11
C PHE A 155 11.25 -16.47 -15.61
N ASN A 156 10.28 -16.49 -16.52
CA ASN A 156 8.87 -16.58 -16.21
C ASN A 156 8.13 -17.42 -17.24
N GLN A 157 7.06 -18.09 -16.81
CA GLN A 157 6.25 -18.96 -17.66
C GLN A 157 4.82 -19.08 -17.11
N LEU A 158 3.88 -19.48 -17.96
CA LEU A 158 2.59 -20.02 -17.53
C LEU A 158 2.67 -21.51 -17.20
N SER A 159 1.98 -21.92 -16.15
CA SER A 159 1.86 -23.32 -15.74
C SER A 159 1.02 -24.10 -16.76
N LEU A 160 1.58 -25.16 -17.36
CA LEU A 160 0.87 -25.96 -18.37
C LEU A 160 -0.02 -27.07 -17.78
N ALA A 161 0.18 -27.36 -16.49
CA ALA A 161 -0.54 -28.37 -15.72
C ALA A 161 -0.85 -27.85 -14.31
N THR A 162 -1.85 -28.47 -13.67
CA THR A 162 -2.13 -28.27 -12.24
C THR A 162 -1.24 -29.19 -11.43
N GLY A 163 -0.54 -28.65 -10.44
CA GLY A 163 0.42 -29.41 -9.64
C GLY A 163 1.15 -28.52 -8.64
N VAL A 164 2.46 -28.71 -8.54
CA VAL A 164 3.31 -28.00 -7.58
C VAL A 164 4.49 -27.38 -8.32
N VAL A 165 4.76 -26.10 -8.04
CA VAL A 165 6.05 -25.46 -8.35
C VAL A 165 6.97 -25.61 -7.14
N LYS A 166 8.20 -26.06 -7.37
CA LYS A 166 9.24 -26.23 -6.36
C LYS A 166 10.46 -25.41 -6.72
N LEU A 167 11.00 -24.70 -5.73
CA LEU A 167 12.33 -24.12 -5.79
C LEU A 167 13.30 -25.07 -5.11
N MET A 168 14.21 -25.63 -5.90
CA MET A 168 15.28 -26.50 -5.41
C MET A 168 16.61 -25.73 -5.42
N PHE A 169 17.45 -25.99 -4.44
CA PHE A 169 18.82 -25.51 -4.39
C PHE A 169 19.79 -26.68 -4.40
N VAL A 170 20.80 -26.59 -5.26
CA VAL A 170 21.89 -27.56 -5.36
C VAL A 170 23.18 -26.82 -5.03
N GLY A 171 23.62 -26.96 -3.78
CA GLY A 171 24.85 -26.34 -3.29
C GLY A 171 26.10 -27.13 -3.66
N SER A 172 27.27 -26.58 -3.32
CA SER A 172 28.54 -27.32 -3.40
C SER A 172 28.64 -28.49 -2.43
N SER A 173 27.77 -28.53 -1.42
CA SER A 173 27.84 -29.40 -0.25
C SER A 173 27.13 -30.77 -0.39
N GLY A 174 26.28 -31.00 -1.41
CA GLY A 174 25.61 -32.29 -1.58
C GLY A 174 24.26 -32.25 -2.31
N ASP A 175 23.34 -33.10 -1.84
CA ASP A 175 22.05 -33.41 -2.47
C ASP A 175 21.13 -32.18 -2.61
N PRO A 176 20.27 -32.12 -3.66
CA PRO A 176 19.30 -31.04 -3.83
C PRO A 176 18.37 -30.86 -2.63
N VAL A 177 18.27 -29.63 -2.14
CA VAL A 177 17.35 -29.24 -1.04
C VAL A 177 16.16 -28.48 -1.62
N GLU A 178 14.96 -28.80 -1.15
CA GLU A 178 13.75 -28.03 -1.50
C GLU A 178 13.66 -26.79 -0.59
N LEU A 179 13.80 -25.60 -1.17
CA LEU A 179 13.70 -24.33 -0.45
C LEU A 179 12.25 -23.89 -0.27
N HIS A 180 11.43 -24.13 -1.29
CA HIS A 180 10.03 -23.71 -1.29
C HIS A 180 9.18 -24.62 -2.19
N ARG A 181 7.92 -24.77 -1.82
CA ARG A 181 6.88 -25.40 -2.64
C ARG A 181 5.60 -24.59 -2.60
N ARG A 182 4.89 -24.55 -3.72
CA ARG A 182 3.57 -23.94 -3.82
C ARG A 182 2.70 -24.71 -4.80
N GLU A 183 1.43 -24.89 -4.46
CA GLU A 183 0.43 -25.41 -5.39
C GLU A 183 0.14 -24.37 -6.49
N ILE A 184 0.01 -24.84 -7.72
CA ILE A 184 -0.27 -24.02 -8.90
C ILE A 184 -1.32 -24.71 -9.76
N CYS A 185 -2.21 -23.92 -10.34
CA CYS A 185 -3.18 -24.35 -11.32
C CYS A 185 -2.63 -24.18 -12.74
N LYS A 186 -3.16 -24.98 -13.68
CA LYS A 186 -2.93 -24.74 -15.10
C LYS A 186 -3.35 -23.30 -15.46
N GLY A 187 -2.45 -22.56 -16.08
CA GLY A 187 -2.63 -21.16 -16.45
C GLY A 187 -2.09 -20.16 -15.44
N ASP A 188 -1.68 -20.60 -14.24
CA ASP A 188 -1.07 -19.70 -13.25
C ASP A 188 0.30 -19.24 -13.73
N PRO A 189 0.59 -17.92 -13.71
CA PRO A 189 1.91 -17.41 -13.99
C PRO A 189 2.87 -17.66 -12.81
N TRP A 190 4.13 -17.90 -13.11
CA TRP A 190 5.21 -17.93 -12.13
C TRP A 190 6.49 -17.30 -12.69
N LEU A 191 7.35 -16.77 -11.81
CA LEU A 191 8.66 -16.25 -12.19
C LEU A 191 9.71 -16.47 -11.10
N LEU A 192 10.97 -16.63 -11.52
CA LEU A 192 12.15 -16.65 -10.66
C LEU A 192 13.07 -15.47 -10.99
N ALA A 193 13.19 -14.54 -10.05
CA ALA A 193 14.10 -13.40 -10.11
C ALA A 193 15.28 -13.56 -9.15
N THR A 194 16.47 -13.14 -9.57
CA THR A 194 17.63 -13.00 -8.68
C THR A 194 18.40 -11.72 -9.04
N ASN A 195 19.18 -11.19 -8.10
CA ASN A 195 20.26 -10.26 -8.42
C ASN A 195 21.60 -10.90 -8.04
N ASP A 196 22.64 -10.59 -8.82
CA ASP A 196 24.00 -10.92 -8.46
C ASP A 196 24.47 -9.92 -7.40
N ILE A 197 24.89 -10.40 -6.24
CA ILE A 197 25.28 -9.55 -5.12
C ILE A 197 26.51 -8.69 -5.43
N GLU A 198 27.40 -9.15 -6.31
CA GLU A 198 28.55 -8.37 -6.74
C GLU A 198 28.13 -7.22 -7.66
N ASP A 199 27.10 -7.42 -8.49
CA ASP A 199 26.52 -6.33 -9.29
C ASP A 199 25.83 -5.28 -8.41
N VAL A 200 25.17 -5.71 -7.32
CA VAL A 200 24.59 -4.81 -6.31
C VAL A 200 25.69 -3.97 -5.65
N LYS A 201 26.79 -4.60 -5.20
CA LYS A 201 27.95 -3.88 -4.62
C LYS A 201 28.56 -2.90 -5.62
N ALA A 202 28.79 -3.35 -6.86
CA ALA A 202 29.37 -2.54 -7.90
C ALA A 202 28.47 -1.34 -8.23
N TRP A 203 27.14 -1.53 -8.27
CA TRP A 203 26.18 -0.45 -8.41
C TRP A 203 26.25 0.52 -7.22
N ALA A 204 26.26 0.04 -5.98
CA ALA A 204 26.31 0.87 -4.77
C ALA A 204 27.55 1.78 -4.76
N HIS A 205 28.73 1.24 -5.05
CA HIS A 205 29.96 2.03 -5.16
C HIS A 205 29.85 3.10 -6.25
N ARG A 206 29.34 2.76 -7.43
CA ARG A 206 29.14 3.74 -8.52
C ARG A 206 28.13 4.81 -8.11
N PHE A 207 27.02 4.43 -7.48
CA PHE A 207 25.96 5.32 -7.04
C PHE A 207 26.46 6.35 -6.02
N PHE A 208 27.14 5.91 -4.95
CA PHE A 208 27.67 6.84 -3.94
C PHE A 208 28.83 7.69 -4.48
N GLN A 209 29.72 7.11 -5.30
CA GLN A 209 30.80 7.88 -5.92
C GLN A 209 30.24 8.97 -6.83
N ARG A 210 29.23 8.64 -7.63
CA ARG A 210 28.54 9.58 -8.49
C ARG A 210 27.86 10.70 -7.69
N ALA A 211 27.21 10.38 -6.57
CA ALA A 211 26.61 11.40 -5.71
C ALA A 211 27.64 12.39 -5.16
N ILE A 212 28.83 11.92 -4.78
CA ILE A 212 29.95 12.75 -4.33
C ILE A 212 30.48 13.61 -5.49
N ASP A 213 30.80 12.99 -6.62
CA ASP A 213 31.39 13.66 -7.79
C ASP A 213 30.46 14.75 -8.33
N GLU A 214 29.16 14.45 -8.36
CA GLU A 214 28.14 15.38 -8.80
C GLU A 214 27.69 16.32 -7.69
N LYS A 215 28.05 16.10 -6.42
CA LYS A 215 27.60 16.85 -5.24
C LYS A 215 26.07 16.89 -5.10
N ARG A 216 25.45 15.72 -5.05
CA ARG A 216 24.00 15.54 -4.88
C ARG A 216 23.70 14.89 -3.53
N ASP A 217 22.64 15.33 -2.88
CA ASP A 217 22.07 14.59 -1.75
C ASP A 217 21.60 13.21 -2.21
N VAL A 218 21.77 12.22 -1.34
CA VAL A 218 21.58 10.81 -1.65
C VAL A 218 20.25 10.34 -1.06
N TYR A 219 19.42 9.77 -1.91
CA TYR A 219 18.15 9.16 -1.53
C TYR A 219 18.19 7.69 -1.95
N LEU A 220 17.96 6.76 -1.02
CA LEU A 220 17.91 5.32 -1.31
C LEU A 220 16.54 4.74 -0.93
N GLY A 221 15.90 4.04 -1.86
CA GLY A 221 14.56 3.50 -1.67
C GLY A 221 14.45 2.03 -2.03
N LEU A 222 14.02 1.21 -1.07
CA LEU A 222 13.74 -0.23 -1.24
C LEU A 222 12.47 -0.63 -0.47
N LYS A 223 11.97 -1.85 -0.66
CA LYS A 223 10.82 -2.42 0.06
C LYS A 223 11.20 -3.58 0.99
N ASP A 224 12.29 -3.39 1.74
CA ASP A 224 12.93 -4.41 2.57
C ASP A 224 12.05 -4.96 3.72
N THR A 225 11.14 -4.17 4.26
CA THR A 225 10.23 -4.64 5.33
C THR A 225 9.22 -5.68 4.85
N VAL A 226 8.88 -5.67 3.54
CA VAL A 226 7.89 -6.56 2.93
C VAL A 226 8.56 -7.74 2.22
N ILE A 227 9.66 -7.50 1.51
CA ILE A 227 10.45 -8.53 0.81
C ILE A 227 11.89 -8.60 1.36
N PRO A 228 12.07 -8.96 2.65
CA PRO A 228 13.35 -8.88 3.35
C PRO A 228 14.44 -9.78 2.76
N GLY A 229 14.05 -10.92 2.20
CA GLY A 229 14.97 -11.84 1.55
C GLY A 229 15.48 -11.38 0.18
N TYR A 230 14.84 -10.35 -0.39
CA TYR A 230 15.20 -9.80 -1.70
C TYR A 230 15.75 -8.37 -1.57
N ASP A 231 14.87 -7.40 -1.29
CA ASP A 231 15.27 -6.01 -1.10
C ASP A 231 16.04 -5.82 0.20
N GLY A 232 15.72 -6.57 1.26
CA GLY A 232 16.48 -6.47 2.51
C GLY A 232 17.92 -6.97 2.38
N ALA A 233 18.15 -8.02 1.58
CA ALA A 233 19.49 -8.49 1.27
C ALA A 233 20.29 -7.45 0.46
N MET A 234 19.67 -6.82 -0.55
CA MET A 234 20.31 -5.72 -1.29
C MET A 234 20.60 -4.53 -0.38
N ARG A 235 19.61 -4.10 0.41
CA ARG A 235 19.73 -2.98 1.35
C ARG A 235 20.90 -3.21 2.30
N SER A 236 21.00 -4.38 2.93
CA SER A 236 22.07 -4.68 3.89
C SER A 236 23.45 -4.39 3.29
N VAL A 237 23.69 -4.87 2.06
CA VAL A 237 24.98 -4.69 1.39
C VAL A 237 25.21 -3.23 0.98
N ILE A 238 24.17 -2.52 0.52
CA ILE A 238 24.28 -1.11 0.15
C ILE A 238 24.56 -0.23 1.38
N GLU A 239 23.86 -0.49 2.49
CA GLU A 239 24.04 0.22 3.76
C GLU A 239 25.42 -0.05 4.38
N ASP A 240 25.90 -1.29 4.33
CA ASP A 240 27.25 -1.64 4.80
C ASP A 240 28.32 -0.86 4.01
N ILE A 241 28.17 -0.75 2.68
CA ILE A 241 29.06 0.05 1.84
C ILE A 241 28.96 1.54 2.21
N TYR A 242 27.76 2.07 2.39
CA TYR A 242 27.58 3.45 2.80
C TYR A 242 28.28 3.75 4.12
N GLU A 243 27.99 2.97 5.17
CA GLU A 243 28.50 3.17 6.52
C GLU A 243 30.03 3.08 6.57
N ASN A 244 30.61 2.09 5.90
CA ASN A 244 32.05 1.84 5.95
C ASN A 244 32.86 2.76 5.03
N ASP A 245 32.36 3.04 3.81
CA ASP A 245 33.19 3.61 2.75
C ASP A 245 32.82 5.06 2.37
N TYR A 246 31.57 5.49 2.61
CA TYR A 246 31.05 6.75 2.06
C TYR A 246 30.44 7.71 3.08
N ARG A 247 30.02 7.25 4.26
CA ARG A 247 29.33 8.07 5.26
C ARG A 247 30.15 9.27 5.71
N GLN A 248 31.45 9.07 5.96
CA GLN A 248 32.33 10.19 6.32
C GLN A 248 32.54 11.13 5.13
N LYS A 249 32.76 10.59 3.92
CA LYS A 249 32.99 11.39 2.70
C LYS A 249 31.79 12.26 2.34
N ILE A 250 30.57 11.71 2.44
CA ILE A 250 29.31 12.42 2.22
C ILE A 250 29.14 13.53 3.25
N ARG A 251 29.39 13.24 4.53
CA ARG A 251 29.32 14.23 5.62
C ARG A 251 30.35 15.36 5.49
N ASP A 252 31.58 15.05 5.12
CA ASP A 252 32.64 16.05 4.94
C ASP A 252 32.34 17.04 3.79
N LEU A 253 31.51 16.61 2.83
CA LEU A 253 31.02 17.45 1.73
C LEU A 253 29.72 18.20 2.07
N GLY A 254 29.17 18.01 3.27
CA GLY A 254 27.90 18.61 3.69
C GLY A 254 26.67 18.04 2.96
N LEU A 255 26.79 16.86 2.36
CA LEU A 255 25.70 16.16 1.70
C LEU A 255 24.92 15.29 2.70
N ASN A 256 23.66 15.03 2.39
CA ASN A 256 22.79 14.20 3.21
C ASN A 256 22.51 12.83 2.59
N TYR A 257 22.26 11.83 3.44
CA TYR A 257 21.81 10.51 3.05
C TYR A 257 20.44 10.22 3.68
N TYR A 258 19.48 9.83 2.85
CA TYR A 258 18.12 9.52 3.26
C TYR A 258 17.71 8.13 2.79
N TYR A 259 17.56 7.20 3.73
CA TYR A 259 16.92 5.91 3.50
C TYR A 259 15.45 5.94 3.91
N GLU A 260 14.56 5.48 3.02
CA GLU A 260 13.13 5.30 3.28
C GLU A 260 12.60 4.11 2.49
N LEU A 261 11.41 3.59 2.86
CA LEU A 261 10.71 2.65 2.01
C LEU A 261 10.33 3.31 0.67
N ILE A 262 10.42 2.58 -0.43
CA ILE A 262 10.31 3.14 -1.79
C ILE A 262 8.99 3.87 -2.07
N ASP A 263 7.88 3.40 -1.51
CA ASP A 263 6.56 4.05 -1.58
C ASP A 263 6.55 5.40 -0.87
N ALA A 264 6.99 5.44 0.39
CA ALA A 264 7.10 6.66 1.17
C ALA A 264 8.09 7.66 0.54
N GLN A 265 9.23 7.16 0.05
CA GLN A 265 10.24 7.99 -0.60
C GLN A 265 9.75 8.56 -1.93
N ALA A 266 9.05 7.75 -2.73
CA ALA A 266 8.47 8.23 -3.98
C ALA A 266 7.39 9.28 -3.71
N ALA A 267 6.53 9.06 -2.72
CA ALA A 267 5.55 10.05 -2.28
C ALA A 267 6.21 11.35 -1.84
N ARG A 268 7.27 11.28 -1.01
CA ARG A 268 8.01 12.45 -0.53
C ARG A 268 8.69 13.20 -1.67
N ILE A 269 9.48 12.52 -2.51
CA ILE A 269 10.22 13.16 -3.60
C ILE A 269 9.24 13.79 -4.60
N VAL A 270 8.15 13.10 -4.97
CA VAL A 270 7.16 13.62 -5.93
C VAL A 270 6.38 14.82 -5.38
N SER A 271 5.99 14.79 -4.10
CA SER A 271 5.19 15.85 -3.47
C SER A 271 6.00 16.99 -2.87
N ASN A 272 7.27 16.78 -2.56
CA ASN A 272 8.18 17.78 -2.01
C ASN A 272 9.61 17.54 -2.53
N PRO A 273 9.85 17.81 -3.83
CA PRO A 273 11.12 17.52 -4.47
C PRO A 273 12.24 18.41 -3.91
N PRO A 274 13.42 17.86 -3.61
CA PRO A 274 14.59 18.67 -3.33
C PRO A 274 15.04 19.42 -4.59
N ASP A 275 15.84 20.47 -4.44
CA ASP A 275 16.42 21.17 -5.58
C ASP A 275 17.34 20.25 -6.39
N ARG A 276 18.09 19.40 -5.68
CA ARG A 276 19.14 18.55 -6.22
C ARG A 276 19.27 17.22 -5.48
N ALA A 277 19.17 16.11 -6.18
CA ALA A 277 19.29 14.77 -5.59
C ALA A 277 19.73 13.70 -6.59
N LEU A 278 20.37 12.65 -6.08
CA LEU A 278 20.52 11.36 -6.75
C LEU A 278 19.69 10.31 -6.00
N TRP A 279 18.71 9.75 -6.70
CA TRP A 279 17.73 8.83 -6.13
C TRP A 279 17.98 7.39 -6.59
N GLY A 280 18.57 6.59 -5.72
CA GLY A 280 18.88 5.18 -5.95
C GLY A 280 17.68 4.28 -5.71
N VAL A 281 17.32 3.50 -6.74
CA VAL A 281 16.30 2.46 -6.70
C VAL A 281 16.88 1.22 -7.39
N PRO A 282 17.52 0.30 -6.64
CA PRO A 282 18.30 -0.78 -7.25
C PRO A 282 17.44 -1.74 -8.08
N ASP A 283 16.20 -2.03 -7.67
CA ASP A 283 15.29 -2.82 -8.50
C ASP A 283 14.99 -2.11 -9.83
N ASN A 284 15.44 -2.73 -10.92
CA ASN A 284 15.39 -2.15 -12.26
C ASN A 284 13.99 -2.01 -12.84
N THR A 285 13.00 -2.73 -12.30
CA THR A 285 11.63 -2.70 -12.78
C THR A 285 10.90 -1.49 -12.19
N THR A 286 11.07 -1.26 -10.90
CA THR A 286 10.57 -0.09 -10.17
C THR A 286 11.34 1.18 -10.55
N GLY A 287 12.67 1.12 -10.50
CA GLY A 287 13.55 2.24 -10.82
C GLY A 287 13.33 2.82 -12.21
N ARG A 288 13.12 1.97 -13.24
CA ARG A 288 12.81 2.47 -14.60
C ARG A 288 11.48 3.21 -14.72
N LYS A 289 10.47 2.87 -13.92
CA LYS A 289 9.18 3.58 -13.92
C LYS A 289 9.34 4.97 -13.30
N LEU A 290 10.03 5.05 -12.17
CA LEU A 290 10.34 6.29 -11.48
C LEU A 290 11.28 7.19 -12.30
N PHE A 291 12.32 6.64 -12.93
CA PHE A 291 13.20 7.35 -13.85
C PHE A 291 12.42 8.05 -14.97
N LYS A 292 11.48 7.33 -15.61
CA LYS A 292 10.65 7.89 -16.67
C LYS A 292 9.68 8.96 -16.17
N LEU A 293 9.15 8.80 -14.95
CA LEU A 293 8.33 9.82 -14.31
C LEU A 293 9.15 11.08 -14.04
N VAL A 294 10.25 10.97 -13.30
CA VAL A 294 11.13 12.10 -12.93
C VAL A 294 11.60 12.87 -14.16
N ASN A 295 12.01 12.19 -15.23
CA ASN A 295 12.39 12.85 -16.48
C ASN A 295 11.25 13.63 -17.14
N GLN A 296 10.00 13.20 -16.97
CA GLN A 296 8.84 13.91 -17.47
C GLN A 296 8.51 15.10 -16.58
N LEU A 297 8.54 14.92 -15.25
CA LEU A 297 8.30 15.98 -14.26
C LEU A 297 9.30 17.13 -14.43
N ARG A 298 10.60 16.82 -14.59
CA ARG A 298 11.65 17.83 -14.82
C ARG A 298 11.43 18.71 -16.04
N LYS A 299 10.70 18.20 -17.04
CA LYS A 299 10.44 18.88 -18.31
C LYS A 299 9.09 19.60 -18.34
N LEU A 300 8.06 18.97 -17.79
CA LEU A 300 6.66 19.39 -17.95
C LEU A 300 6.01 19.84 -16.64
N GLY A 301 6.66 19.61 -15.50
CA GLY A 301 6.09 19.80 -14.17
C GLY A 301 4.97 18.81 -13.86
N ILE A 302 4.23 19.10 -12.79
CA ILE A 302 2.97 18.43 -12.44
C ILE A 302 1.84 19.39 -12.81
N PRO A 303 0.96 19.03 -13.78
CA PRO A 303 -0.14 19.89 -14.14
C PRO A 303 -1.21 19.93 -13.05
N SER A 304 -2.15 20.87 -13.20
CA SER A 304 -3.41 20.81 -12.47
C SER A 304 -4.13 19.49 -12.80
N ARG A 305 -4.37 18.63 -11.81
CA ARG A 305 -5.39 17.60 -11.98
C ARG A 305 -6.76 18.22 -11.71
N GLY A 306 -7.70 18.04 -12.64
CA GLY A 306 -9.11 18.43 -12.44
C GLY A 306 -9.97 17.28 -11.92
N ALA A 307 -9.36 16.11 -11.68
CA ALA A 307 -10.02 14.85 -11.41
C ALA A 307 -9.32 14.09 -10.29
N HIS A 308 -10.11 13.29 -9.59
CA HIS A 308 -9.65 12.37 -8.56
C HIS A 308 -8.96 11.16 -9.18
N VAL A 309 -7.96 10.62 -8.48
CA VAL A 309 -7.28 9.41 -8.89
C VAL A 309 -7.83 8.23 -8.09
N SER A 310 -7.98 7.10 -8.77
CA SER A 310 -8.43 5.86 -8.16
C SER A 310 -7.55 4.73 -8.61
N ILE A 311 -7.07 3.93 -7.67
CA ILE A 311 -6.10 2.87 -7.93
C ILE A 311 -6.66 1.59 -7.34
N SER A 312 -6.68 0.53 -8.14
CA SER A 312 -7.00 -0.82 -7.68
C SER A 312 -5.74 -1.66 -7.68
N ARG A 313 -5.46 -2.33 -6.57
CA ARG A 313 -4.25 -3.14 -6.35
C ARG A 313 -4.65 -4.59 -6.21
N MET A 314 -4.05 -5.43 -7.04
CA MET A 314 -4.21 -6.87 -6.88
C MET A 314 -3.41 -7.34 -5.67
N SER A 315 -4.10 -7.66 -4.56
CA SER A 315 -3.45 -8.17 -3.35
C SER A 315 -3.82 -9.62 -3.04
N ALA A 316 -4.92 -10.14 -3.63
CA ALA A 316 -5.32 -11.53 -3.52
C ALA A 316 -4.46 -12.44 -4.44
N GLY A 317 -4.63 -13.76 -4.32
CA GLY A 317 -4.09 -14.72 -5.30
C GLY A 317 -2.59 -14.99 -5.27
N GLY A 318 -1.82 -14.28 -4.46
CA GLY A 318 -0.36 -14.36 -4.45
C GLY A 318 0.30 -13.02 -4.24
N GLY A 319 -0.41 -11.91 -4.52
CA GLY A 319 0.01 -10.56 -4.15
C GLY A 319 1.35 -10.15 -4.76
N ASP A 320 1.71 -10.71 -5.91
CA ASP A 320 2.95 -10.44 -6.64
C ASP A 320 4.19 -10.57 -5.74
N GLN A 321 5.05 -9.55 -5.68
CA GLN A 321 6.24 -9.54 -4.83
C GLN A 321 5.88 -9.73 -3.35
N TYR A 322 4.73 -9.26 -2.89
CA TYR A 322 4.37 -9.24 -1.46
C TYR A 322 3.98 -10.63 -0.93
N GLY A 323 3.54 -11.55 -1.79
CA GLY A 323 3.31 -12.95 -1.42
C GLY A 323 4.28 -13.91 -2.09
N SER A 324 5.40 -13.40 -2.63
CA SER A 324 6.49 -14.21 -3.15
C SER A 324 7.28 -14.89 -2.02
N PHE A 325 7.87 -16.03 -2.32
CA PHE A 325 8.95 -16.57 -1.51
C PHE A 325 10.24 -15.81 -1.81
N ASN A 326 10.95 -15.35 -0.79
CA ASN A 326 12.23 -14.67 -0.96
C ASN A 326 13.20 -14.97 0.18
N MET A 327 14.48 -15.09 -0.15
CA MET A 327 15.59 -15.23 0.80
C MET A 327 16.92 -14.96 0.07
N PRO A 328 18.01 -14.62 0.77
CA PRO A 328 19.34 -14.65 0.17
C PRO A 328 19.86 -16.09 0.06
N ALA A 329 20.59 -16.40 -1.01
CA ALA A 329 21.30 -17.67 -1.16
C ALA A 329 22.35 -17.84 -0.04
N GLN A 330 22.38 -19.02 0.59
CA GLN A 330 23.22 -19.29 1.77
C GLN A 330 24.66 -19.67 1.41
N GLU A 331 24.84 -20.27 0.23
CA GLU A 331 26.12 -20.65 -0.35
C GLU A 331 26.03 -20.57 -1.88
N ASP A 332 27.17 -20.74 -2.56
CA ASP A 332 27.22 -20.81 -4.02
C ASP A 332 26.55 -22.11 -4.50
N GLY A 333 25.78 -22.03 -5.58
CA GLY A 333 25.06 -23.19 -6.07
C GLY A 333 24.22 -22.94 -7.32
N ILE A 334 23.28 -23.85 -7.56
CA ILE A 334 22.32 -23.78 -8.67
C ILE A 334 20.91 -23.80 -8.09
N LEU A 335 20.12 -22.79 -8.44
CA LEU A 335 18.67 -22.80 -8.25
C LEU A 335 18.02 -23.51 -9.42
N LYS A 336 17.05 -24.38 -9.12
CA LYS A 336 16.22 -25.06 -10.11
C LYS A 336 14.76 -24.84 -9.78
N VAL A 337 13.95 -24.53 -10.79
CA VAL A 337 12.51 -24.51 -10.68
C VAL A 337 11.97 -25.78 -11.31
N ILE A 338 11.30 -26.60 -10.50
CA ILE A 338 10.63 -27.81 -10.95
C ILE A 338 9.13 -27.54 -10.97
N VAL A 339 8.49 -27.77 -12.12
CA VAL A 339 7.03 -27.68 -12.28
C VAL A 339 6.56 -29.00 -12.86
N ASP A 340 5.64 -29.66 -12.15
CA ASP A 340 5.08 -30.95 -12.58
C ASP A 340 6.15 -32.03 -12.83
N GLY A 341 7.17 -32.08 -11.97
CA GLY A 341 8.27 -33.04 -12.06
C GLY A 341 9.36 -32.68 -13.08
N ASP A 342 9.11 -31.73 -13.97
CA ASP A 342 10.09 -31.26 -14.95
C ASP A 342 10.89 -30.07 -14.43
N GLU A 343 12.21 -30.09 -14.63
CA GLU A 343 13.05 -28.91 -14.47
C GLU A 343 12.73 -27.91 -15.59
N LYS A 344 12.05 -26.82 -15.25
CA LYS A 344 11.68 -25.76 -16.22
C LYS A 344 12.75 -24.70 -16.35
N HIS A 345 13.51 -24.45 -15.28
CA HIS A 345 14.57 -23.47 -15.29
C HIS A 345 15.67 -23.82 -14.29
N ALA A 346 16.91 -23.52 -14.63
CA ALA A 346 18.04 -23.60 -13.71
C ALA A 346 18.97 -22.40 -13.90
N ARG A 347 19.47 -21.83 -12.80
CA ARG A 347 20.45 -20.74 -12.84
C ARG A 347 21.43 -20.84 -11.69
N ARG A 348 22.67 -20.41 -11.93
CA ARG A 348 23.68 -20.27 -10.89
C ARG A 348 23.35 -19.07 -9.99
N VAL A 349 23.62 -19.22 -8.70
CA VAL A 349 23.60 -18.15 -7.70
C VAL A 349 24.85 -18.22 -6.84
N ARG A 350 25.26 -17.07 -6.30
CA ARG A 350 26.33 -16.94 -5.31
C ARG A 350 25.76 -16.76 -3.92
N LYS A 351 26.57 -17.04 -2.90
CA LYS A 351 26.26 -16.71 -1.52
C LYS A 351 25.91 -15.22 -1.39
N GLY A 352 24.74 -14.95 -0.83
CA GLY A 352 24.23 -13.60 -0.63
C GLY A 352 23.35 -13.08 -1.77
N ASP A 353 23.28 -13.76 -2.92
CA ASP A 353 22.39 -13.36 -4.01
C ASP A 353 20.94 -13.34 -3.52
N PRO A 354 20.22 -12.21 -3.61
CA PRO A 354 18.80 -12.16 -3.33
C PRO A 354 18.04 -12.95 -4.38
N MET A 355 17.14 -13.84 -3.94
CA MET A 355 16.26 -14.62 -4.81
C MET A 355 14.79 -14.46 -4.44
N LEU A 356 13.93 -14.51 -5.46
CA LEU A 356 12.49 -14.33 -5.35
C LEU A 356 11.77 -15.27 -6.32
N LEU A 357 10.93 -16.16 -5.78
CA LEU A 357 9.99 -17.00 -6.54
C LEU A 357 8.57 -16.48 -6.32
N MET A 358 7.93 -16.03 -7.39
CA MET A 358 6.62 -15.40 -7.38
C MET A 358 5.64 -16.17 -8.26
N SER A 359 4.39 -16.24 -7.84
CA SER A 359 3.29 -16.84 -8.59
C SER A 359 1.98 -16.23 -8.13
N ASN A 360 1.04 -16.08 -9.08
CA ASN A 360 -0.32 -15.65 -8.82
C ASN A 360 -1.28 -16.71 -9.33
N ASP A 361 -2.40 -16.86 -8.63
CA ASP A 361 -3.53 -17.66 -9.06
C ASP A 361 -4.32 -16.93 -10.14
N ARG A 362 -4.56 -17.61 -11.27
CA ARG A 362 -5.28 -17.04 -12.42
C ARG A 362 -6.72 -16.66 -12.07
N GLU A 363 -7.39 -17.44 -11.23
CA GLU A 363 -8.77 -17.15 -10.82
C GLU A 363 -8.86 -15.88 -9.96
N ALA A 364 -7.86 -15.61 -9.13
CA ALA A 364 -7.72 -14.36 -8.41
C ALA A 364 -7.43 -13.17 -9.32
N ILE A 365 -6.66 -13.36 -10.41
CA ILE A 365 -6.50 -12.34 -11.46
C ILE A 365 -7.87 -12.05 -12.09
N LYS A 366 -8.64 -13.10 -12.41
CA LYS A 366 -10.00 -12.96 -12.98
C LYS A 366 -10.93 -12.21 -12.03
N ASP A 367 -10.94 -12.58 -10.76
CA ASP A 367 -11.73 -11.93 -9.72
C ASP A 367 -11.38 -10.43 -9.58
N TRP A 368 -10.09 -10.11 -9.53
CA TRP A 368 -9.63 -8.73 -9.47
C TRP A 368 -10.04 -7.92 -10.71
N VAL A 369 -9.89 -8.47 -11.93
CA VAL A 369 -10.30 -7.78 -13.15
C VAL A 369 -11.83 -7.59 -13.21
N MET A 370 -12.60 -8.57 -12.75
CA MET A 370 -14.06 -8.45 -12.63
C MET A 370 -14.43 -7.32 -11.66
N GLN A 371 -13.78 -7.25 -10.49
CA GLN A 371 -13.96 -6.19 -9.52
C GLN A 371 -13.64 -4.81 -10.10
N VAL A 372 -12.49 -4.67 -10.77
CA VAL A 372 -12.08 -3.43 -11.45
C VAL A 372 -13.13 -2.97 -12.46
N PHE A 373 -13.64 -3.87 -13.31
CA PHE A 373 -14.64 -3.51 -14.31
C PHE A 373 -15.98 -3.16 -13.68
N ARG A 374 -16.41 -3.90 -12.66
CA ARG A 374 -17.62 -3.60 -11.91
C ARG A 374 -17.55 -2.21 -11.26
N ASP A 375 -16.44 -1.90 -10.58
CA ASP A 375 -16.26 -0.64 -9.88
C ASP A 375 -16.17 0.53 -10.86
N ALA A 376 -15.48 0.33 -11.99
CA ALA A 376 -15.40 1.30 -13.07
C ALA A 376 -16.77 1.58 -13.70
N SER A 377 -17.56 0.55 -14.00
CA SER A 377 -18.91 0.71 -14.55
C SER A 377 -19.85 1.40 -13.56
N ARG A 378 -19.79 1.06 -12.27
CA ARG A 378 -20.63 1.71 -11.23
C ARG A 378 -20.30 3.18 -11.02
N LYS A 379 -19.03 3.55 -11.18
CA LYS A 379 -18.53 4.92 -10.91
C LYS A 379 -18.22 5.72 -12.18
N ASP A 380 -18.64 5.23 -13.35
CA ASP A 380 -18.41 5.83 -14.67
C ASP A 380 -16.92 6.19 -14.94
N LYS A 381 -16.02 5.22 -14.70
CA LYS A 381 -14.56 5.39 -14.84
C LYS A 381 -14.02 4.71 -16.07
N GLU A 382 -13.05 5.35 -16.72
CA GLU A 382 -12.16 4.71 -17.67
C GLU A 382 -11.11 3.84 -16.94
N VAL A 383 -10.73 2.70 -17.51
CA VAL A 383 -9.76 1.79 -16.90
C VAL A 383 -8.43 1.81 -17.64
N TYR A 384 -7.33 2.01 -16.94
CA TYR A 384 -5.99 2.07 -17.54
C TYR A 384 -5.07 1.02 -16.91
N PHE A 385 -4.86 -0.12 -17.56
CA PHE A 385 -3.97 -1.18 -17.08
C PHE A 385 -2.51 -0.92 -17.46
N GLY A 386 -1.60 -1.11 -16.51
CA GLY A 386 -0.15 -1.08 -16.71
C GLY A 386 0.43 -2.49 -16.80
N LEU A 387 0.60 -3.03 -18.00
CA LEU A 387 1.09 -4.40 -18.25
C LEU A 387 2.19 -4.42 -19.30
N LYS A 388 3.19 -5.29 -19.14
CA LYS A 388 4.34 -5.45 -20.05
C LYS A 388 4.23 -6.75 -20.86
N ARG A 389 3.08 -6.95 -21.49
CA ARG A 389 2.72 -8.18 -22.24
C ARG A 389 3.67 -8.55 -23.38
N GLU A 390 4.43 -7.59 -23.94
CA GLU A 390 5.32 -7.89 -25.07
C GLU A 390 6.62 -8.62 -24.67
N TYR A 391 6.91 -8.72 -23.36
CA TYR A 391 8.20 -9.21 -22.87
C TYR A 391 8.11 -10.14 -21.66
N MET A 392 6.92 -10.35 -21.09
CA MET A 392 6.72 -11.14 -19.87
C MET A 392 5.46 -11.99 -20.04
N GLU A 393 5.61 -13.32 -20.13
CA GLU A 393 4.49 -14.28 -20.08
C GLU A 393 3.68 -14.09 -18.78
N TYR A 394 4.37 -13.72 -17.69
CA TYR A 394 3.73 -13.37 -16.42
C TYR A 394 2.65 -12.28 -16.56
N ASP A 395 2.89 -11.26 -17.40
CA ASP A 395 1.94 -10.16 -17.62
C ASP A 395 0.93 -10.50 -18.74
N GLU A 396 1.23 -11.49 -19.59
CA GLU A 396 0.36 -11.92 -20.68
C GLU A 396 -0.96 -12.52 -20.14
N VAL A 397 -0.91 -13.30 -19.06
CA VAL A 397 -2.11 -13.90 -18.46
C VAL A 397 -3.15 -12.85 -18.06
N TYR A 398 -2.71 -11.66 -17.61
CA TYR A 398 -3.61 -10.56 -17.27
C TYR A 398 -4.36 -10.06 -18.50
N SER A 399 -3.68 -9.97 -19.65
CA SER A 399 -4.29 -9.56 -20.92
C SER A 399 -5.33 -10.58 -21.41
N ASP A 400 -5.03 -11.88 -21.24
CA ASP A 400 -5.95 -12.96 -21.56
C ASP A 400 -7.19 -12.92 -20.67
N VAL A 401 -6.99 -12.77 -19.36
CA VAL A 401 -8.07 -12.66 -18.38
C VAL A 401 -8.94 -11.43 -18.62
N ILE A 402 -8.35 -10.26 -18.94
CA ILE A 402 -9.11 -9.06 -19.33
C ILE A 402 -10.01 -9.35 -20.54
N THR A 403 -9.48 -10.09 -21.53
CA THR A 403 -10.24 -10.46 -22.72
C THR A 403 -11.34 -11.47 -22.40
N GLU A 404 -11.09 -12.43 -21.51
CA GLU A 404 -12.08 -13.39 -21.02
C GLU A 404 -13.23 -12.69 -20.28
N VAL A 405 -12.90 -11.88 -19.28
CA VAL A 405 -13.87 -11.09 -18.50
C VAL A 405 -14.73 -10.21 -19.40
N ARG A 406 -14.12 -9.56 -20.40
CA ARG A 406 -14.85 -8.76 -21.38
C ARG A 406 -15.87 -9.60 -22.18
N ARG A 407 -15.50 -10.82 -22.57
CA ARG A 407 -16.42 -11.73 -23.28
C ARG A 407 -17.53 -12.20 -22.37
N ASP A 408 -17.24 -12.48 -21.10
CA ASP A 408 -18.23 -12.88 -20.11
C ASP A 408 -19.27 -11.76 -19.90
N LEU A 409 -18.83 -10.53 -19.66
CA LEU A 409 -19.72 -9.36 -19.56
C LEU A 409 -20.59 -9.18 -20.82
N ALA A 410 -20.00 -9.33 -22.01
CA ALA A 410 -20.74 -9.22 -23.26
C ALA A 410 -21.81 -10.32 -23.44
N ARG A 411 -21.55 -11.54 -22.96
CA ARG A 411 -22.53 -12.64 -22.96
C ARG A 411 -23.69 -12.35 -21.99
N GLU A 412 -23.42 -11.66 -20.90
CA GLU A 412 -24.41 -11.21 -19.91
C GLU A 412 -25.12 -9.91 -20.32
N HIS A 413 -24.92 -9.42 -21.56
CA HIS A 413 -25.46 -8.16 -22.06
C HIS A 413 -25.07 -6.93 -21.20
N THR A 414 -23.97 -7.02 -20.46
CA THR A 414 -23.42 -5.92 -19.68
C THR A 414 -22.30 -5.26 -20.48
N PRO A 415 -22.42 -3.98 -20.85
CA PRO A 415 -21.35 -3.30 -21.57
C PRO A 415 -20.12 -3.17 -20.66
N PRO A 416 -18.93 -3.65 -21.09
CA PRO A 416 -17.71 -3.46 -20.32
C PRO A 416 -17.33 -1.98 -20.31
N PRO A 417 -16.65 -1.48 -19.26
CA PRO A 417 -16.17 -0.11 -19.23
C PRO A 417 -15.09 0.11 -20.30
N SER A 418 -14.92 1.36 -20.71
CA SER A 418 -13.82 1.76 -21.58
C SER A 418 -12.49 1.47 -20.90
N PHE A 419 -11.57 0.78 -21.59
CA PHE A 419 -10.26 0.47 -21.03
C PHE A 419 -9.12 0.60 -22.05
N MET A 420 -7.91 0.78 -21.52
CA MET A 420 -6.67 0.81 -22.28
C MET A 420 -5.59 0.02 -21.54
N ILE A 421 -4.83 -0.80 -22.28
CA ILE A 421 -3.62 -1.45 -21.78
C ILE A 421 -2.41 -0.65 -22.28
N MET A 422 -1.49 -0.32 -21.38
CA MET A 422 -0.26 0.37 -21.70
C MET A 422 0.90 -0.15 -20.87
N ARG A 423 2.13 0.27 -21.19
CA ARG A 423 3.30 -0.06 -20.37
C ARG A 423 3.15 0.51 -18.96
N PRO A 424 3.62 -0.18 -17.90
CA PRO A 424 3.52 0.30 -16.51
C PRO A 424 4.10 1.71 -16.31
N SER A 425 5.23 2.03 -16.94
CA SER A 425 5.81 3.38 -16.87
C SER A 425 4.94 4.45 -17.53
N SER A 426 4.15 4.08 -18.55
CA SER A 426 3.22 5.00 -19.19
C SER A 426 1.97 5.20 -18.33
N GLN A 427 1.51 4.16 -17.65
CA GLN A 427 0.39 4.23 -16.69
C GLN A 427 0.73 5.21 -15.55
N LEU A 428 1.88 5.03 -14.89
CA LEU A 428 2.33 5.94 -13.82
C LEU A 428 2.41 7.39 -14.30
N LYS A 429 3.05 7.63 -15.46
CA LYS A 429 3.14 8.98 -16.03
C LYS A 429 1.77 9.55 -16.34
N LYS A 430 0.87 8.78 -16.94
CA LYS A 430 -0.49 9.24 -17.23
C LYS A 430 -1.23 9.60 -15.95
N MET A 431 -1.15 8.75 -14.93
CA MET A 431 -1.77 8.99 -13.62
C MET A 431 -1.30 10.30 -12.96
N ILE A 432 0.00 10.61 -13.04
CA ILE A 432 0.57 11.79 -12.37
C ILE A 432 0.52 13.06 -13.21
N THR A 433 0.76 12.97 -14.52
CA THR A 433 0.95 14.17 -15.38
C THR A 433 -0.15 14.39 -16.40
N ASP A 434 -1.09 13.46 -16.57
CA ASP A 434 -2.22 13.63 -17.51
C ASP A 434 -3.40 12.74 -17.07
N PRO A 435 -3.90 12.90 -15.83
CA PRO A 435 -5.03 12.11 -15.38
C PRO A 435 -6.27 12.54 -16.18
N PRO A 436 -6.96 11.60 -16.87
CA PRO A 436 -8.22 11.90 -17.52
C PRO A 436 -9.30 12.20 -16.46
N ARG A 437 -10.46 12.66 -16.91
CA ARG A 437 -11.47 13.25 -16.02
C ARG A 437 -12.04 12.30 -14.95
N ASN A 438 -12.03 10.99 -15.19
CA ASN A 438 -12.47 9.98 -14.22
C ASN A 438 -11.86 8.61 -14.57
N ALA A 439 -10.83 8.17 -13.85
CA ALA A 439 -10.12 6.93 -14.16
C ALA A 439 -9.84 6.05 -12.95
N LEU A 440 -9.86 4.75 -13.22
CA LEU A 440 -9.36 3.70 -12.35
C LEU A 440 -8.07 3.13 -12.95
N TYR A 441 -7.02 3.06 -12.15
CA TYR A 441 -5.69 2.56 -12.54
C TYR A 441 -5.42 1.23 -11.83
N PRO A 442 -5.65 0.09 -12.48
CA PRO A 442 -5.36 -1.21 -11.88
C PRO A 442 -3.87 -1.51 -12.00
N SER A 443 -3.24 -1.91 -10.91
CA SER A 443 -1.81 -2.22 -10.84
C SER A 443 -1.55 -3.48 -10.00
N GLN A 444 -0.44 -4.16 -10.30
CA GLN A 444 0.15 -5.17 -9.42
C GLN A 444 0.47 -4.58 -8.04
N ASN A 445 0.60 -5.43 -7.02
CA ASN A 445 0.54 -5.00 -5.61
C ASN A 445 1.60 -3.94 -5.26
N LEU A 446 2.89 -4.20 -5.53
CA LEU A 446 3.99 -3.28 -5.22
C LEU A 446 3.86 -1.96 -5.98
N ASP A 447 3.54 -2.03 -7.27
CA ASP A 447 3.35 -0.83 -8.10
C ASP A 447 2.18 -0.01 -7.63
N GLY A 448 1.04 -0.65 -7.38
CA GLY A 448 -0.15 -0.01 -6.85
C GLY A 448 0.10 0.66 -5.49
N ASP A 449 0.93 0.06 -4.63
CA ASP A 449 1.30 0.64 -3.34
C ASP A 449 2.05 1.97 -3.54
N ILE A 450 3.15 1.95 -4.31
CA ILE A 450 3.95 3.13 -4.65
C ILE A 450 3.10 4.20 -5.35
N PHE A 451 2.29 3.80 -6.33
CA PHE A 451 1.49 4.72 -7.13
C PHE A 451 0.41 5.41 -6.29
N SER A 452 -0.19 4.66 -5.37
CA SER A 452 -1.20 5.19 -4.47
C SER A 452 -0.66 6.16 -3.44
N ASP A 453 0.54 5.92 -2.91
CA ASP A 453 1.18 6.84 -1.97
C ASP A 453 1.61 8.14 -2.67
N ILE A 454 2.12 8.07 -3.91
CA ILE A 454 2.39 9.27 -4.72
C ILE A 454 1.09 10.07 -4.94
N SER A 455 0.01 9.40 -5.36
CA SER A 455 -1.26 10.07 -5.66
C SER A 455 -1.86 10.74 -4.42
N ALA A 456 -1.83 10.06 -3.28
CA ALA A 456 -2.34 10.59 -2.01
C ALA A 456 -1.48 11.75 -1.49
N ALA A 457 -0.17 11.73 -1.68
CA ALA A 457 0.69 12.86 -1.32
C ALA A 457 0.42 14.10 -2.19
N LEU A 458 0.16 13.93 -3.49
CA LEU A 458 -0.32 15.02 -4.36
C LEU A 458 -1.76 15.47 -4.01
N GLY A 459 -2.51 14.57 -3.37
CA GLY A 459 -3.75 14.75 -2.61
C GLY A 459 -3.85 16.01 -1.76
N GLY A 460 -2.72 16.40 -1.15
CA GLY A 460 -2.66 17.38 -0.08
C GLY A 460 -2.41 16.71 1.28
N SER A 461 -2.89 15.50 1.54
CA SER A 461 -2.57 14.71 2.72
C SER A 461 -2.97 13.24 2.51
N LEU A 462 -2.27 12.29 3.15
CA LEU A 462 -2.70 10.87 3.17
C LEU A 462 -4.09 10.71 3.81
N ALA A 463 -4.46 11.61 4.73
CA ALA A 463 -5.77 11.62 5.38
C ALA A 463 -6.93 12.02 4.44
N THR A 464 -6.65 12.39 3.18
CA THR A 464 -7.67 12.71 2.17
C THR A 464 -7.93 11.57 1.19
N ALA A 465 -7.55 10.35 1.52
CA ALA A 465 -7.82 9.16 0.72
C ALA A 465 -8.65 8.13 1.50
N SER A 466 -9.49 7.39 0.79
CA SER A 466 -10.20 6.21 1.25
C SER A 466 -9.45 4.95 0.82
N SER A 467 -9.46 3.91 1.65
CA SER A 467 -8.90 2.59 1.34
C SER A 467 -9.92 1.50 1.66
N ILE A 468 -10.27 0.73 0.65
CA ILE A 468 -11.28 -0.34 0.72
C ILE A 468 -10.61 -1.65 0.33
N ILE A 469 -10.77 -2.67 1.15
CA ILE A 469 -10.36 -4.02 0.84
C ILE A 469 -11.60 -4.87 0.66
N GLU A 470 -11.69 -5.56 -0.47
CA GLU A 470 -12.84 -6.40 -0.78
C GLU A 470 -12.39 -7.76 -1.29
N SER A 471 -12.99 -8.78 -0.71
CA SER A 471 -12.77 -10.19 -0.99
C SER A 471 -13.81 -10.74 -1.95
N LYS A 472 -13.45 -11.81 -2.66
CA LYS A 472 -14.35 -12.52 -3.57
C LYS A 472 -15.67 -12.97 -2.94
N ASP A 473 -15.66 -13.31 -1.65
CA ASP A 473 -16.84 -13.74 -0.89
C ASP A 473 -17.72 -12.57 -0.42
N GLY A 474 -17.34 -11.33 -0.75
CA GLY A 474 -18.03 -10.12 -0.32
C GLY A 474 -17.59 -9.62 1.05
N THR A 475 -16.59 -10.21 1.71
CA THR A 475 -16.01 -9.60 2.92
C THR A 475 -15.37 -8.26 2.56
N MET A 476 -15.70 -7.21 3.32
CA MET A 476 -15.17 -5.86 3.10
C MET A 476 -14.55 -5.28 4.37
N LEU A 477 -13.39 -4.67 4.21
CA LEU A 477 -12.67 -3.96 5.25
C LEU A 477 -12.37 -2.53 4.79
N PHE A 478 -12.85 -1.56 5.57
CA PHE A 478 -12.63 -0.14 5.33
C PHE A 478 -11.56 0.37 6.28
N GLU A 479 -10.52 1.01 5.76
CA GLU A 479 -9.41 1.50 6.57
C GLU A 479 -8.99 2.91 6.14
N ALA A 480 -8.39 3.65 7.07
CA ALA A 480 -7.76 4.92 6.76
C ALA A 480 -6.30 4.71 6.31
N PRO A 481 -5.86 5.27 5.17
CA PRO A 481 -4.51 5.09 4.63
C PRO A 481 -3.49 6.03 5.30
N HIS A 482 -3.43 6.05 6.63
CA HIS A 482 -2.45 6.81 7.41
C HIS A 482 -1.80 5.96 8.50
N GLY A 483 -0.69 6.46 9.07
CA GLY A 483 -0.05 5.87 10.24
C GLY A 483 -0.80 6.15 11.55
N THR A 484 -0.20 5.76 12.67
CA THR A 484 -0.74 5.94 14.03
C THR A 484 -0.57 7.37 14.58
N ALA A 485 0.26 8.19 13.90
CA ALA A 485 0.59 9.57 14.25
C ALA A 485 1.25 9.75 15.63
N HIS A 486 2.30 8.97 15.89
CA HIS A 486 3.09 8.96 17.13
C HIS A 486 3.48 10.34 17.66
N ASP A 487 4.04 11.21 16.81
CA ASP A 487 4.47 12.56 17.25
C ASP A 487 3.32 13.41 17.78
N LEU A 488 2.11 13.22 17.23
CA LEU A 488 0.90 13.91 17.67
C LEU A 488 0.39 13.30 18.98
N TYR A 489 0.56 11.99 19.15
CA TYR A 489 0.24 11.29 20.39
C TYR A 489 1.13 11.73 21.56
N LEU A 490 2.44 11.91 21.33
CA LEU A 490 3.35 12.42 22.35
C LEU A 490 2.92 13.82 22.82
N LYS A 491 2.59 14.72 21.90
CA LYS A 491 2.07 16.06 22.24
C LYS A 491 0.74 16.00 22.98
N TYR A 492 -0.15 15.10 22.58
CA TYR A 492 -1.41 14.85 23.28
C TYR A 492 -1.16 14.41 24.73
N LEU A 493 -0.20 13.50 24.97
CA LEU A 493 0.17 13.09 26.33
C LEU A 493 0.84 14.21 27.13
N GLU A 494 1.80 14.92 26.55
CA GLU A 494 2.52 16.04 27.19
C GLU A 494 1.58 17.18 27.61
N SER A 495 0.53 17.39 26.83
CA SER A 495 -0.48 18.40 27.08
C SER A 495 -1.62 17.94 28.01
N ASP A 496 -1.59 16.69 28.49
CA ASP A 496 -2.67 16.07 29.25
C ASP A 496 -4.02 16.14 28.50
N GLY A 497 -3.97 15.78 27.21
CA GLY A 497 -5.11 15.71 26.31
C GLY A 497 -5.58 17.03 25.71
N ARG A 498 -4.93 18.16 26.03
CA ARG A 498 -5.34 19.50 25.54
C ARG A 498 -4.95 19.75 24.08
N GLU A 499 -3.86 19.16 23.58
CA GLU A 499 -3.41 19.30 22.19
C GLU A 499 -3.79 18.04 21.38
N ALA A 500 -5.01 18.02 20.85
CA ALA A 500 -5.51 16.93 20.01
C ALA A 500 -5.39 17.26 18.51
N HIS A 501 -4.17 17.29 17.98
CA HIS A 501 -3.93 17.62 16.58
C HIS A 501 -3.89 16.37 15.71
N PHE A 502 -5.05 15.92 15.21
CA PHE A 502 -5.18 14.78 14.29
C PHE A 502 -6.25 15.07 13.24
N ASN A 503 -6.06 14.57 12.01
CA ASN A 503 -7.03 14.70 10.92
C ASN A 503 -7.88 13.42 10.81
N PRO A 504 -9.14 13.42 11.29
CA PRO A 504 -9.98 12.23 11.31
C PRO A 504 -10.70 11.95 9.98
N SER A 505 -10.47 12.74 8.92
CA SER A 505 -11.23 12.68 7.68
C SER A 505 -11.31 11.28 7.07
N ALA A 506 -10.18 10.60 6.92
CA ALA A 506 -10.14 9.26 6.36
C ALA A 506 -10.85 8.21 7.23
N LEU A 507 -10.78 8.32 8.57
CA LEU A 507 -11.48 7.41 9.48
C LEU A 507 -13.00 7.62 9.44
N ILE A 508 -13.46 8.87 9.41
CA ILE A 508 -14.88 9.20 9.26
C ILE A 508 -15.40 8.64 7.94
N PHE A 509 -14.65 8.83 6.84
CA PHE A 509 -15.06 8.37 5.52
C PHE A 509 -15.03 6.84 5.42
N ALA A 510 -14.05 6.17 6.01
CA ALA A 510 -13.99 4.70 6.09
C ALA A 510 -15.18 4.14 6.87
N LEU A 511 -15.52 4.75 8.01
CA LEU A 511 -16.70 4.39 8.79
C LEU A 511 -17.99 4.59 7.98
N ALA A 512 -18.15 5.75 7.33
CA ALA A 512 -19.33 6.03 6.53
C ALA A 512 -19.51 5.02 5.38
N ASN A 513 -18.43 4.64 4.68
CA ASN A 513 -18.49 3.61 3.64
C ASN A 513 -18.89 2.22 4.19
N ALA A 514 -18.44 1.87 5.39
CA ALA A 514 -18.83 0.62 6.04
C ALA A 514 -20.33 0.61 6.40
N LEU A 515 -20.83 1.72 6.95
CA LEU A 515 -22.25 1.88 7.28
C LEU A 515 -23.13 1.90 6.03
N GLU A 516 -22.70 2.55 4.95
CA GLU A 516 -23.39 2.52 3.66
C GLU A 516 -23.47 1.09 3.12
N THR A 517 -22.37 0.34 3.20
CA THR A 517 -22.32 -1.06 2.75
C THR A 517 -23.26 -1.96 3.57
N LEU A 518 -23.32 -1.77 4.90
CA LEU A 518 -24.31 -2.46 5.72
C LEU A 518 -25.74 -2.07 5.32
N GLY A 519 -25.99 -0.78 5.13
CA GLY A 519 -27.28 -0.26 4.69
C GLY A 519 -27.75 -0.88 3.38
N GLU A 520 -26.86 -0.96 2.39
CA GLU A 520 -27.12 -1.58 1.10
C GLU A 520 -27.40 -3.09 1.22
N ARG A 521 -26.60 -3.83 2.00
CA ARG A 521 -26.76 -5.29 2.19
C ARG A 521 -28.05 -5.64 2.92
N GLU A 522 -28.50 -4.79 3.83
CA GLU A 522 -29.72 -4.98 4.61
C GLU A 522 -30.98 -4.43 3.91
N GLY A 523 -30.82 -3.61 2.87
CA GLY A 523 -31.92 -2.78 2.36
C GLY A 523 -32.40 -1.73 3.37
N ASN A 524 -31.51 -1.28 4.26
CA ASN A 524 -31.78 -0.33 5.34
C ASN A 524 -31.55 1.11 4.85
N ALA A 525 -32.58 1.66 4.19
CA ALA A 525 -32.53 3.00 3.61
C ALA A 525 -32.15 4.11 4.63
N PRO A 526 -32.66 4.13 5.88
CA PRO A 526 -32.22 5.10 6.88
C PRO A 526 -30.71 5.05 7.17
N LEU A 527 -30.11 3.86 7.24
CA LEU A 527 -28.67 3.72 7.45
C LEU A 527 -27.87 4.18 6.23
N SER A 528 -28.31 3.82 5.02
CA SER A 528 -27.68 4.29 3.79
C SER A 528 -27.72 5.82 3.67
N GLU A 529 -28.87 6.43 3.96
CA GLU A 529 -29.04 7.90 3.95
C GLU A 529 -28.13 8.55 5.00
N TYR A 530 -28.10 8.01 6.23
CA TYR A 530 -27.20 8.48 7.28
C TYR A 530 -25.73 8.44 6.85
N ALA A 531 -25.30 7.34 6.24
CA ALA A 531 -23.93 7.18 5.77
C ALA A 531 -23.56 8.15 4.63
N VAL A 532 -24.47 8.37 3.69
CA VAL A 532 -24.32 9.39 2.63
C VAL A 532 -24.21 10.78 3.23
N ASN A 533 -25.08 11.12 4.18
CA ASN A 533 -25.09 12.42 4.85
C ASN A 533 -23.82 12.63 5.69
N LEU A 534 -23.25 11.58 6.30
CA LEU A 534 -21.98 11.68 7.02
C LEU A 534 -20.80 12.01 6.08
N LYS A 535 -20.76 11.42 4.88
CA LYS A 535 -19.76 11.78 3.85
C LYS A 535 -19.94 13.21 3.37
N ALA A 536 -21.19 13.63 3.11
CA ALA A 536 -21.53 14.99 2.73
C ALA A 536 -21.11 15.99 3.82
N ALA A 537 -21.48 15.74 5.08
CA ALA A 537 -21.11 16.56 6.23
C ALA A 537 -19.60 16.74 6.39
N LEU A 538 -18.80 15.68 6.17
CA LEU A 538 -17.34 15.77 6.18
C LEU A 538 -16.83 16.70 5.06
N THR A 539 -17.28 16.46 3.83
CA THR A 539 -16.84 17.25 2.67
C THR A 539 -17.29 18.71 2.76
N ASP A 540 -18.55 18.98 3.13
CA ASP A 540 -19.11 20.30 3.37
C ASP A 540 -18.36 21.08 4.48
N THR A 541 -17.87 20.37 5.51
CA THR A 541 -17.10 20.99 6.59
C THR A 541 -15.79 21.57 6.08
N VAL A 542 -15.02 20.77 5.32
CA VAL A 542 -13.78 21.22 4.67
C VAL A 542 -14.08 22.27 3.60
N ASP A 543 -15.19 22.14 2.88
CA ASP A 543 -15.56 23.10 1.84
C ASP A 543 -15.88 24.48 2.38
N ARG A 544 -16.39 24.58 3.60
CA ARG A 544 -16.57 25.86 4.32
C ARG A 544 -15.26 26.43 4.90
N GLY A 545 -14.13 25.78 4.69
CA GLY A 545 -12.82 26.21 5.18
C GLY A 545 -12.53 25.82 6.62
N ILE A 546 -13.35 24.98 7.26
CA ILE A 546 -13.05 24.43 8.59
C ILE A 546 -12.11 23.24 8.40
N VAL A 547 -10.86 23.37 8.80
CA VAL A 547 -9.79 22.41 8.46
C VAL A 547 -8.91 22.10 9.65
N THR A 548 -8.26 20.94 9.62
CA THR A 548 -7.22 20.57 10.58
C THR A 548 -5.87 21.17 10.20
N ALA A 549 -4.93 21.20 11.16
CA ALA A 549 -3.64 21.87 10.98
C ALA A 549 -2.82 21.37 9.78
N ASP A 550 -2.93 20.09 9.40
CA ASP A 550 -2.25 19.51 8.24
C ASP A 550 -2.81 20.00 6.90
N LEU A 551 -4.05 20.50 6.89
CA LEU A 551 -4.72 21.06 5.71
C LEU A 551 -4.61 22.59 5.61
N LYS A 552 -4.01 23.25 6.61
CA LYS A 552 -3.79 24.69 6.61
C LYS A 552 -3.00 25.15 5.38
N GLY A 553 -3.49 26.18 4.72
CA GLY A 553 -2.91 26.77 3.51
C GLY A 553 -3.24 26.00 2.23
N LYS A 554 -3.97 24.89 2.33
CA LYS A 554 -4.26 23.99 1.21
C LYS A 554 -5.65 24.19 0.64
N THR A 555 -6.49 25.07 1.18
CA THR A 555 -7.81 25.35 0.58
C THR A 555 -7.73 26.30 -0.64
N VAL A 556 -8.81 26.47 -1.39
CA VAL A 556 -8.84 27.43 -2.51
C VAL A 556 -8.71 28.89 -2.03
N ASP A 557 -9.17 29.16 -0.80
CA ASP A 557 -9.07 30.44 -0.11
C ASP A 557 -8.42 30.32 1.29
N PRO A 558 -7.08 30.24 1.36
CA PRO A 558 -6.37 30.08 2.64
C PRO A 558 -6.63 31.18 3.67
N GLY A 559 -7.06 32.37 3.24
CA GLY A 559 -7.30 33.50 4.13
C GLY A 559 -8.57 33.37 4.98
N SER A 560 -9.50 32.50 4.57
CA SER A 560 -10.76 32.25 5.28
C SER A 560 -10.77 30.95 6.07
N GLU A 561 -9.66 30.21 6.10
CA GLU A 561 -9.56 28.94 6.83
C GLU A 561 -9.76 29.13 8.34
N GLN A 562 -10.69 28.35 8.89
CA GLN A 562 -10.83 28.16 10.33
C GLN A 562 -10.07 26.88 10.73
N VAL A 563 -8.83 27.04 11.19
CA VAL A 563 -8.03 25.91 11.65
C VAL A 563 -8.49 25.47 13.04
N VAL A 564 -8.90 24.21 13.17
CA VAL A 564 -9.38 23.60 14.42
C VAL A 564 -8.53 22.39 14.80
N ASP A 565 -8.59 22.01 16.07
CA ASP A 565 -8.09 20.72 16.54
C ASP A 565 -9.06 19.59 16.15
N MET A 566 -8.72 18.35 16.50
CA MET A 566 -9.53 17.18 16.18
C MET A 566 -10.95 17.30 16.77
N GLY A 567 -11.08 17.71 18.03
CA GLY A 567 -12.38 17.84 18.69
C GLY A 567 -13.27 18.89 18.01
N GLY A 568 -12.71 20.06 17.71
CA GLY A 568 -13.39 21.11 16.96
C GLY A 568 -13.81 20.66 15.56
N PHE A 569 -12.96 19.89 14.87
CA PHE A 569 -13.29 19.34 13.56
C PHE A 569 -14.44 18.33 13.63
N LEU A 570 -14.38 17.38 14.59
CA LEU A 570 -15.47 16.41 14.80
C LEU A 570 -16.80 17.10 15.11
N ASN A 571 -16.78 18.14 15.94
CA ASN A 571 -17.97 18.94 16.23
C ASN A 571 -18.50 19.65 14.99
N ALA A 572 -17.64 20.22 14.15
CA ALA A 572 -18.05 20.88 12.92
C ALA A 572 -18.67 19.91 11.89
N VAL A 573 -18.17 18.67 11.82
CA VAL A 573 -18.77 17.60 11.01
C VAL A 573 -20.12 17.19 11.57
N GLU A 574 -20.23 17.00 12.89
CA GLU A 574 -21.50 16.68 13.57
C GLU A 574 -22.55 17.78 13.37
N ASP A 575 -22.16 19.05 13.48
CA ASP A 575 -23.05 20.19 13.23
C ASP A 575 -23.54 20.24 11.78
N SER A 576 -22.70 19.85 10.82
CA SER A 576 -23.11 19.76 9.41
C SER A 576 -24.09 18.62 9.19
N LEU A 577 -23.84 17.47 9.83
CA LEU A 577 -24.68 16.29 9.76
C LEU A 577 -26.07 16.50 10.38
N LEU A 578 -26.18 17.39 11.38
CA LEU A 578 -27.45 17.74 12.01
C LEU A 578 -28.26 18.80 11.24
N LYS A 579 -27.64 19.50 10.29
CA LYS A 579 -28.25 20.58 9.50
C LYS A 579 -28.73 20.13 8.12
N GLY A 580 -28.10 19.10 7.55
CA GLY A 580 -28.56 18.39 6.35
C GLY A 580 -29.59 17.35 6.72
#